data_AF-A0A852V9S8-F1
#
_entry.id   AF-A0A852V9S8-F1
#
_cell.length_a   1.000
_cell.length_b   1.000
_cell.length_c   1.000
_cell.angle_alpha   90.00
_cell.angle_beta   90.00
_cell.angle_gamma   90.00
#
_symmetry.space_group_name_H-M   'P 1'
#
loop_
_entity.id
_entity.type
_entity.pdbx_description
1 polymer ?
#
loop_
_entity_poly.entity_id
_entity_poly.type
_entity_poly.pdbx_seq_one_letter_code
_entity_poly.pdbx_strand_id
1 'polypeptide(L)'
;MLIHISNHGAVLNSAAFKKMNITAATPVPPGGVVLRKPGSKEPAGLLMETAFLPIFASMPQPSEDEMLDRVKSAQDIYASNGYTTAQEGATGLKDLNLLKKAASQNRFFLDVDSLPLVTELPAILKEYPPNTFGSYDHRLKLAGVKALIDGSPQAKTAFFTTPYLTGGPSGEKNWVGEPLSRRRRFSR
;
A
#
# COMPACT_ATOMS: atom_id res chain seq x y z
N MET A 1 -4.77 -7.26 -16.37
CA MET A 1 -3.77 -6.47 -15.64
C MET A 1 -2.70 -7.42 -15.16
N LEU A 2 -1.43 -7.08 -15.35
CA LEU A 2 -0.32 -7.85 -14.80
C LEU A 2 0.32 -6.99 -13.70
N ILE A 3 0.30 -7.48 -12.46
CA ILE A 3 0.85 -6.77 -11.30
C ILE A 3 2.36 -6.98 -11.29
N HIS A 4 3.10 -5.88 -11.12
CA HIS A 4 4.55 -5.91 -10.99
C HIS A 4 4.93 -6.65 -9.69
N ILE A 5 6.02 -7.42 -9.69
CA ILE A 5 6.41 -8.27 -8.53
C ILE A 5 6.57 -7.49 -7.21
N SER A 6 6.89 -6.21 -7.29
CA SER A 6 6.95 -5.34 -6.10
C SER A 6 5.59 -5.01 -5.50
N ASN A 7 4.48 -5.31 -6.17
CA ASN A 7 3.14 -4.87 -5.83
C ASN A 7 2.96 -3.33 -5.81
N HIS A 8 3.89 -2.57 -6.39
CA HIS A 8 3.86 -1.11 -6.51
C HIS A 8 3.46 -0.61 -7.90
N GLY A 9 3.04 -1.50 -8.80
CA GLY A 9 2.66 -1.10 -10.15
C GLY A 9 2.03 -2.23 -10.93
N ALA A 10 1.54 -1.91 -12.12
CA ALA A 10 1.00 -2.89 -13.04
C ALA A 10 1.12 -2.43 -14.49
N VAL A 11 1.05 -3.41 -15.39
CA VAL A 11 0.85 -3.20 -16.82
C VAL A 11 -0.63 -3.44 -17.15
N LEU A 12 -1.24 -2.42 -17.77
CA LEU A 12 -2.62 -2.41 -18.24
C LEU A 12 -2.68 -2.44 -19.76
N ASN A 13 -3.67 -3.15 -20.29
CA ASN A 13 -3.99 -3.11 -21.73
C ASN A 13 -5.04 -2.02 -22.02
N SER A 14 -5.34 -1.81 -23.30
CA SER A 14 -6.32 -0.81 -23.76
C SER A 14 -7.72 -1.02 -23.18
N ALA A 15 -8.16 -2.26 -23.01
CA ALA A 15 -9.46 -2.57 -22.39
C ALA A 15 -9.51 -2.15 -20.92
N ALA A 16 -8.43 -2.38 -20.15
CA ALA A 16 -8.32 -1.93 -18.77
C ALA A 16 -8.27 -0.40 -18.68
N PHE A 17 -7.56 0.29 -19.58
CA PHE A 17 -7.59 1.75 -19.64
C PHE A 17 -8.98 2.31 -19.88
N LYS A 18 -9.73 1.73 -20.83
CA LYS A 18 -11.12 2.13 -21.09
C LYS A 18 -11.99 1.93 -19.84
N LYS A 19 -11.85 0.80 -19.16
CA LYS A 19 -12.61 0.51 -17.93
C LYS A 19 -12.28 1.49 -16.80
N MET A 20 -11.02 1.91 -16.68
CA MET A 20 -10.53 2.81 -15.62
C MET A 20 -10.54 4.29 -16.01
N ASN A 21 -11.07 4.64 -17.19
CA ASN A 21 -11.08 6.01 -17.74
C ASN A 21 -9.68 6.67 -17.80
N ILE A 22 -8.65 5.87 -18.09
CA ILE A 22 -7.28 6.36 -18.24
C ILE A 22 -7.04 6.72 -19.71
N THR A 23 -6.68 7.97 -19.96
CA THR A 23 -6.52 8.54 -21.31
C THR A 23 -5.24 9.38 -21.40
N ALA A 24 -4.99 9.97 -22.57
CA ALA A 24 -3.92 10.94 -22.76
C ALA A 24 -4.09 12.22 -21.92
N ALA A 25 -5.33 12.52 -21.49
CA ALA A 25 -5.62 13.68 -20.64
C ALA A 25 -5.50 13.37 -19.14
N THR A 26 -5.39 12.10 -18.74
CA THR A 26 -5.27 11.72 -17.33
C THR A 26 -3.96 12.28 -16.75
N PRO A 27 -4.00 13.17 -15.73
CA PRO A 27 -2.80 13.70 -15.11
C PRO A 27 -2.06 12.60 -14.34
N VAL A 28 -0.74 12.77 -14.17
CA VAL A 28 0.04 11.90 -13.29
C VAL A 28 -0.09 12.47 -11.87
N PRO A 29 -0.65 11.72 -10.90
CA PRO A 29 -0.70 12.19 -9.52
C PRO A 29 0.73 12.32 -8.95
N PRO A 30 0.96 13.25 -7.99
CA PRO A 30 2.24 13.36 -7.30
C PRO A 30 2.70 12.01 -6.72
N GLY A 31 3.99 11.72 -6.83
CA GLY A 31 4.57 10.42 -6.44
C GLY A 31 4.15 9.23 -7.31
N GLY A 32 3.46 9.45 -8.44
CA GLY A 32 2.96 8.41 -9.34
C GLY A 32 3.75 8.35 -10.64
N VAL A 33 3.67 7.21 -11.34
CA VAL A 33 4.23 7.06 -12.69
C VAL A 33 3.14 6.57 -13.63
N VAL A 34 3.01 7.23 -14.78
CA VAL A 34 2.26 6.71 -15.94
C VAL A 34 3.18 6.77 -17.15
N LEU A 35 3.71 5.63 -17.56
CA LEU A 35 4.58 5.55 -18.73
C LEU A 35 3.79 6.00 -19.97
N ARG A 36 4.36 6.90 -20.76
CA ARG A 36 3.76 7.39 -22.01
C ARG A 36 4.53 6.88 -23.23
N LYS A 37 3.83 6.74 -24.35
CA LYS A 37 4.49 6.39 -25.63
C LYS A 37 5.41 7.55 -26.04
N PRO A 38 6.59 7.27 -26.64
CA PRO A 38 7.52 8.30 -27.09
C PRO A 38 6.83 9.39 -27.93
N GLY A 39 7.11 10.66 -27.60
CA GLY A 39 6.56 11.82 -28.33
C GLY A 39 5.06 12.09 -28.13
N SER A 40 4.40 11.42 -27.19
CA SER A 40 2.96 11.58 -26.97
C SER A 40 2.57 11.64 -25.49
N LYS A 41 1.31 11.98 -25.23
CA LYS A 41 0.69 11.81 -23.91
C LYS A 41 -0.08 10.50 -23.78
N GLU A 42 -0.04 9.59 -24.75
CA GLU A 42 -0.79 8.34 -24.67
C GLU A 42 -0.16 7.39 -23.63
N PRO A 43 -0.95 6.79 -22.72
CA PRO A 43 -0.46 5.75 -21.81
C PRO A 43 0.14 4.55 -22.57
N ALA A 44 1.30 4.07 -22.14
CA ALA A 44 2.03 2.95 -22.74
C ALA A 44 1.85 1.62 -21.99
N GLY A 45 1.04 1.58 -20.93
CA GLY A 45 0.70 0.35 -20.20
C GLY A 45 1.13 0.35 -18.74
N LEU A 46 2.33 0.83 -18.44
CA LEU A 46 2.88 0.80 -17.08
C LEU A 46 2.38 1.96 -16.21
N LEU A 47 1.77 1.63 -15.08
CA LEU A 47 1.43 2.56 -14.01
C LEU A 47 2.08 2.11 -12.70
N MET A 48 2.59 3.06 -11.91
CA MET A 48 3.20 2.77 -10.62
C MET A 48 2.75 3.75 -9.53
N GLU A 49 2.90 3.32 -8.28
CA GLU A 49 2.69 4.09 -7.06
C GLU A 49 1.30 4.75 -7.01
N THR A 50 1.21 6.05 -6.74
CA THR A 50 -0.08 6.75 -6.56
C THR A 50 -0.96 6.74 -7.82
N ALA A 51 -0.40 6.44 -9.01
CA ALA A 51 -1.18 6.23 -10.23
C ALA A 51 -1.81 4.82 -10.30
N PHE A 52 -1.22 3.84 -9.62
CA PHE A 52 -1.64 2.44 -9.60
C PHE A 52 -2.51 2.09 -8.39
N LEU A 53 -2.19 2.63 -7.20
CA LEU A 53 -2.85 2.25 -5.94
C LEU A 53 -4.40 2.35 -5.97
N PRO A 54 -5.03 3.39 -6.55
CA PRO A 54 -6.50 3.44 -6.65
C PRO A 54 -7.09 2.33 -7.52
N ILE A 55 -6.37 1.91 -8.55
CA ILE A 55 -6.77 0.81 -9.44
C ILE A 55 -6.73 -0.50 -8.67
N PHE A 56 -5.64 -0.73 -7.93
CA PHE A 56 -5.49 -1.90 -7.06
C PHE A 56 -6.59 -1.97 -5.99
N ALA A 57 -6.89 -0.86 -5.33
CA ALA A 57 -7.95 -0.76 -4.34
C ALA A 57 -9.35 -1.00 -4.92
N SER A 58 -9.57 -0.70 -6.20
CA SER A 58 -10.86 -0.92 -6.89
C SER A 58 -11.08 -2.37 -7.33
N MET A 59 -10.07 -3.24 -7.23
CA MET A 59 -10.22 -4.63 -7.64
C MET A 59 -11.26 -5.34 -6.78
N PRO A 60 -12.01 -6.30 -7.35
CA PRO A 60 -12.88 -7.17 -6.58
C PRO A 60 -12.12 -7.79 -5.41
N GLN A 61 -12.62 -7.56 -4.21
CA GLN A 61 -12.08 -8.17 -3.00
C GLN A 61 -12.84 -9.47 -2.72
N PRO A 62 -12.19 -10.49 -2.16
CA PRO A 62 -12.89 -11.64 -1.62
C PRO A 62 -13.92 -11.20 -0.58
N SER A 63 -14.94 -12.03 -0.39
CA SER A 63 -15.88 -11.87 0.71
C SER A 63 -15.17 -11.96 2.07
N GLU A 64 -15.83 -11.47 3.13
CA GLU A 64 -15.29 -11.54 4.48
C GLU A 64 -14.99 -12.97 4.92
N ASP A 65 -15.88 -13.91 4.62
CA ASP A 65 -15.72 -15.32 4.98
C ASP A 65 -14.54 -15.95 4.21
N GLU A 66 -14.40 -15.67 2.91
CA GLU A 66 -13.23 -16.11 2.14
C GLU A 66 -11.92 -15.55 2.68
N MET A 67 -11.92 -14.31 3.20
CA MET A 67 -10.74 -13.75 3.86
C MET A 67 -10.45 -14.44 5.20
N LEU A 68 -11.47 -14.69 6.02
CA LEU A 68 -11.33 -15.40 7.30
C LEU A 68 -10.81 -16.83 7.13
N ASP A 69 -11.20 -17.51 6.06
CA ASP A 69 -10.74 -18.87 5.77
C ASP A 69 -9.27 -18.91 5.28
N ARG A 70 -8.76 -17.80 4.76
CA ARG A 70 -7.35 -17.66 4.36
C ARG A 70 -6.41 -17.36 5.52
N VAL A 71 -6.92 -16.94 6.68
CA VAL A 71 -6.10 -16.58 7.86
C VAL A 71 -5.17 -17.71 8.28
N LYS A 72 -5.64 -18.97 8.25
CA LYS A 72 -4.78 -20.13 8.58
C LYS A 72 -3.65 -20.29 7.55
N SER A 73 -3.98 -20.25 6.27
CA SER A 73 -3.00 -20.45 5.19
C SER A 73 -1.92 -19.36 5.21
N ALA A 74 -2.29 -18.12 5.50
CA ALA A 74 -1.34 -17.02 5.66
C ALA A 74 -0.36 -17.30 6.81
N GLN A 75 -0.86 -17.73 7.98
CA GLN A 75 0.00 -18.05 9.11
C GLN A 75 0.88 -19.27 8.87
N ASP A 76 0.38 -20.29 8.16
CA ASP A 76 1.16 -21.49 7.83
C ASP A 76 2.42 -21.14 7.00
N ILE A 77 2.34 -20.16 6.10
CA ILE A 77 3.49 -19.65 5.32
C ILE A 77 4.55 -19.02 6.24
N TYR A 78 4.13 -18.25 7.23
CA TYR A 78 5.04 -17.62 8.19
C TYR A 78 5.66 -18.67 9.11
N ALA A 79 4.82 -19.56 9.66
CA ALA A 79 5.22 -20.60 10.59
C ALA A 79 6.16 -21.63 9.93
N SER A 80 5.97 -21.97 8.65
CA SER A 80 6.87 -22.87 7.92
C SER A 80 8.29 -22.31 7.79
N ASN A 81 8.46 -21.00 7.97
CA ASN A 81 9.75 -20.32 7.99
C ASN A 81 10.23 -19.96 9.41
N GLY A 82 9.57 -20.49 10.45
CA GLY A 82 9.93 -20.28 11.86
C GLY A 82 9.49 -18.94 12.44
N TYR A 83 8.70 -18.14 11.72
CA TYR A 83 8.17 -16.88 12.25
C TYR A 83 7.02 -17.16 13.24
N THR A 84 7.11 -16.54 14.42
CA THR A 84 6.09 -16.64 15.48
C THR A 84 5.19 -15.40 15.57
N THR A 85 5.57 -14.32 14.89
CA THR A 85 4.87 -13.04 14.90
C THR A 85 4.83 -12.46 13.48
N ALA A 86 3.69 -11.96 13.06
CA ALA A 86 3.49 -11.27 11.79
C ALA A 86 3.08 -9.81 12.04
N GLN A 87 3.40 -8.93 11.08
CA GLN A 87 2.96 -7.54 11.12
C GLN A 87 2.03 -7.26 9.94
N GLU A 88 0.84 -6.77 10.23
CA GLU A 88 -0.07 -6.22 9.21
C GLU A 88 0.17 -4.71 9.13
N GLY A 89 0.96 -4.30 8.14
CA GLY A 89 1.47 -2.94 8.00
C GLY A 89 0.67 -2.13 7.00
N ALA A 90 0.08 -1.01 7.45
CA ALA A 90 -0.89 -0.18 6.71
C ALA A 90 -2.34 -0.69 6.77
N THR A 91 -2.77 -1.14 7.96
CA THR A 91 -4.14 -1.59 8.22
C THR A 91 -5.14 -0.44 8.06
N GLY A 92 -6.22 -0.66 7.29
CA GLY A 92 -7.40 0.22 7.27
C GLY A 92 -8.47 -0.21 8.29
N LEU A 93 -9.48 0.62 8.51
CA LEU A 93 -10.54 0.30 9.49
C LEU A 93 -11.27 -1.02 9.17
N LYS A 94 -11.61 -1.25 7.90
CA LYS A 94 -12.27 -2.49 7.46
C LYS A 94 -11.41 -3.72 7.76
N ASP A 95 -10.11 -3.64 7.46
CA ASP A 95 -9.18 -4.75 7.66
C ASP A 95 -8.95 -5.00 9.16
N LEU A 96 -8.88 -3.92 9.96
CA LEU A 96 -8.80 -4.04 11.42
C LEU A 96 -10.03 -4.76 12.00
N ASN A 97 -11.23 -4.46 11.50
CA ASN A 97 -12.45 -5.13 11.91
C ASN A 97 -12.46 -6.62 11.52
N LEU A 98 -11.95 -6.97 10.34
CA LEU A 98 -11.73 -8.36 9.93
C LEU A 98 -10.73 -9.08 10.86
N LEU A 99 -9.58 -8.45 11.17
CA LEU A 99 -8.59 -9.01 12.09
C LEU A 99 -9.17 -9.20 13.49
N LYS A 100 -9.94 -8.23 14.00
CA LYS A 100 -10.66 -8.34 15.27
C LYS A 100 -11.65 -9.51 15.27
N LYS A 101 -12.39 -9.71 14.17
CA LYS A 101 -13.28 -10.86 14.01
C LYS A 101 -12.51 -12.18 13.96
N ALA A 102 -11.38 -12.24 13.28
CA ALA A 102 -10.52 -13.42 13.27
C ALA A 102 -9.96 -13.74 14.67
N ALA A 103 -9.53 -12.72 15.41
CA ALA A 103 -9.05 -12.83 16.78
C ALA A 103 -10.14 -13.36 17.73
N SER A 104 -11.35 -12.79 17.71
CA SER A 104 -12.45 -13.25 18.56
C SER A 104 -12.92 -14.68 18.25
N GLN A 105 -12.67 -15.15 17.03
CA GLN A 105 -12.89 -16.53 16.60
C GLN A 105 -11.69 -17.46 16.85
N ASN A 106 -10.65 -17.00 17.56
CA ASN A 106 -9.41 -17.76 17.84
C ASN A 106 -8.72 -18.29 16.57
N ARG A 107 -8.82 -17.57 15.45
CA ARG A 107 -8.22 -18.00 14.16
C ARG A 107 -6.71 -17.77 14.09
N PHE A 108 -6.14 -17.03 15.05
CA PHE A 108 -4.71 -16.78 15.13
C PHE A 108 -4.00 -17.78 16.04
N PHE A 109 -2.95 -18.42 15.53
CA PHE A 109 -1.95 -19.16 16.29
C PHE A 109 -0.58 -18.48 16.29
N LEU A 110 -0.34 -17.53 15.38
CA LEU A 110 0.76 -16.57 15.45
C LEU A 110 0.29 -15.28 16.13
N ASP A 111 1.23 -14.56 16.75
CA ASP A 111 0.95 -13.20 17.20
C ASP A 111 0.90 -12.25 15.98
N VAL A 112 -0.05 -11.31 15.98
CA VAL A 112 -0.25 -10.35 14.90
C VAL A 112 -0.20 -8.92 15.44
N ASP A 113 0.76 -8.16 14.95
CA ASP A 113 0.90 -6.73 15.21
C ASP A 113 0.29 -5.94 14.06
N SER A 114 -0.86 -5.31 14.30
CA SER A 114 -1.48 -4.39 13.33
C SER A 114 -0.93 -2.99 13.51
N LEU A 115 -0.55 -2.37 12.38
CA LEU A 115 -0.07 -1.00 12.29
C LEU A 115 -1.00 -0.20 11.36
N PRO A 116 -2.10 0.37 11.90
CA PRO A 116 -2.95 1.33 11.21
C PRO A 116 -2.18 2.36 10.39
N LEU A 117 -2.60 2.60 9.15
CA LEU A 117 -2.03 3.69 8.36
C LEU A 117 -2.44 5.03 8.97
N VAL A 118 -1.53 6.01 9.02
CA VAL A 118 -1.79 7.32 9.64
C VAL A 118 -3.01 8.04 9.06
N THR A 119 -3.34 7.80 7.78
CA THR A 119 -4.53 8.36 7.11
C THR A 119 -5.84 7.72 7.59
N GLU A 120 -5.80 6.49 8.07
CA GLU A 120 -6.95 5.73 8.59
C GLU A 120 -7.16 5.97 10.09
N LEU A 121 -6.13 6.49 10.77
CA LEU A 121 -6.12 6.69 12.21
C LEU A 121 -7.33 7.50 12.74
N PRO A 122 -7.81 8.59 12.09
CA PRO A 122 -8.98 9.30 12.58
C PRO A 122 -10.27 8.48 12.57
N ALA A 123 -10.42 7.53 11.65
CA ALA A 123 -11.57 6.63 11.62
C ALA A 123 -11.40 5.52 12.66
N ILE A 124 -10.21 4.93 12.74
CA ILE A 124 -9.88 3.87 13.71
C ILE A 124 -10.04 4.35 15.14
N LEU A 125 -9.56 5.55 15.49
CA LEU A 125 -9.65 6.07 16.86
C LEU A 125 -11.08 6.36 17.34
N LYS A 126 -12.07 6.43 16.44
CA LYS A 126 -13.48 6.55 16.84
C LYS A 126 -14.02 5.25 17.44
N GLU A 127 -13.52 4.11 16.97
CA GLU A 127 -13.96 2.77 17.40
C GLU A 127 -12.96 2.16 18.41
N TYR A 128 -11.67 2.44 18.24
CA TYR A 128 -10.56 1.87 18.99
C TYR A 128 -9.73 2.98 19.63
N PRO A 129 -10.13 3.48 20.81
CA PRO A 129 -9.42 4.58 21.48
C PRO A 129 -7.97 4.22 21.84
N PRO A 130 -7.09 5.21 22.11
CA PRO A 130 -5.65 4.97 22.31
C PRO A 130 -5.30 3.95 23.39
N ASN A 131 -6.14 3.78 24.42
CA ASN A 131 -5.95 2.78 25.47
C ASN A 131 -6.14 1.32 25.00
N THR A 132 -6.64 1.11 23.77
CA THR A 132 -6.74 -0.22 23.14
C THR A 132 -5.43 -0.66 22.46
N PHE A 133 -4.46 0.25 22.34
CA PHE A 133 -3.16 -0.03 21.73
C PHE A 133 -2.19 -0.67 22.73
N GLY A 134 -1.23 -1.43 22.23
CA GLY A 134 -0.10 -1.96 23.01
C GLY A 134 -0.34 -3.26 23.76
N SER A 135 -1.59 -3.75 23.82
CA SER A 135 -1.94 -5.02 24.48
C SER A 135 -2.47 -6.05 23.47
N TYR A 136 -2.14 -7.32 23.68
CA TYR A 136 -2.72 -8.41 22.91
C TYR A 136 -4.13 -8.76 23.37
N ASP A 137 -4.98 -9.03 22.39
CA ASP A 137 -6.34 -9.56 22.52
C ASP A 137 -6.46 -10.72 21.54
N HIS A 138 -6.50 -11.96 22.05
CA HIS A 138 -6.50 -13.19 21.25
C HIS A 138 -5.43 -13.18 20.13
N ARG A 139 -4.17 -12.92 20.50
CA ARG A 139 -2.99 -12.84 19.61
C ARG A 139 -2.90 -11.60 18.70
N LEU A 140 -3.93 -10.75 18.64
CA LEU A 140 -3.89 -9.50 17.87
C LEU A 140 -3.57 -8.30 18.77
N LYS A 141 -2.67 -7.42 18.33
CA LYS A 141 -2.33 -6.17 19.02
C LYS A 141 -2.29 -5.01 18.04
N LEU A 142 -2.92 -3.91 18.39
CA LEU A 142 -2.71 -2.62 17.70
C LEU A 142 -1.38 -2.06 18.22
N ALA A 143 -0.30 -2.31 17.49
CA ALA A 143 1.06 -2.14 17.97
C ALA A 143 1.61 -0.71 17.79
N GLY A 144 0.97 0.10 16.94
CA GLY A 144 1.43 1.44 16.62
C GLY A 144 0.73 2.01 15.39
N VAL A 145 1.39 2.94 14.70
CA VAL A 145 0.85 3.60 13.51
C VAL A 145 1.91 3.57 12.41
N LYS A 146 1.51 3.19 11.20
CA LYS A 146 2.35 3.22 10.00
C LYS A 146 2.25 4.58 9.32
N ALA A 147 3.40 5.22 9.10
CA ALA A 147 3.51 6.41 8.26
C ALA A 147 4.29 6.11 6.97
N LEU A 148 3.90 6.80 5.89
CA LEU A 148 4.61 6.82 4.61
C LEU A 148 5.13 8.24 4.39
N ILE A 149 6.42 8.37 4.06
CA ILE A 149 7.09 9.68 3.94
C ILE A 149 7.49 10.01 2.49
N ASP A 150 7.76 8.98 1.68
CA ASP A 150 8.15 9.02 0.28
C ASP A 150 7.67 7.74 -0.45
N GLY A 151 8.08 7.58 -1.71
CA GLY A 151 7.74 6.42 -2.53
C GLY A 151 8.77 5.28 -2.46
N SER A 152 8.95 4.57 -3.58
CA SER A 152 9.83 3.40 -3.65
C SER A 152 11.05 3.62 -4.55
N PRO A 153 12.20 2.97 -4.28
CA PRO A 153 13.38 3.09 -5.15
C PRO A 153 13.15 2.51 -6.55
N GLN A 154 12.38 1.42 -6.67
CA GLN A 154 12.11 0.76 -7.95
C GLN A 154 11.27 1.61 -8.91
N ALA A 155 10.35 2.42 -8.39
CA ALA A 155 9.60 3.39 -9.17
C ALA A 155 10.35 4.73 -9.31
N LYS A 156 11.55 4.84 -8.71
CA LYS A 156 12.33 6.07 -8.56
C LYS A 156 11.56 7.18 -7.84
N THR A 157 10.65 6.84 -6.93
CA THR A 157 9.83 7.81 -6.18
C THR A 157 10.28 7.96 -4.73
N ALA A 158 11.14 7.07 -4.21
CA ALA A 158 11.84 7.28 -2.94
C ALA A 158 12.74 8.53 -3.01
N PHE A 159 12.78 9.31 -1.93
CA PHE A 159 13.36 10.64 -1.88
C PHE A 159 14.79 10.62 -1.32
N PHE A 160 15.78 10.80 -2.19
CA PHE A 160 17.20 10.76 -1.87
C PHE A 160 17.79 12.17 -1.69
N THR A 161 18.90 12.26 -0.96
CA THR A 161 19.67 13.51 -0.81
C THR A 161 20.56 13.81 -2.02
N THR A 162 20.83 12.81 -2.85
CA THR A 162 21.58 12.93 -4.11
C THR A 162 20.78 12.35 -5.28
N PRO A 163 21.02 12.79 -6.52
CA PRO A 163 20.27 12.29 -7.66
C PRO A 163 20.45 10.79 -7.93
N TYR A 164 19.40 10.16 -8.46
CA TYR A 164 19.47 8.83 -9.05
C TYR A 164 20.46 8.83 -10.22
N LEU A 165 21.31 7.81 -10.27
CA LEU A 165 22.33 7.63 -11.32
C LEU A 165 21.74 7.47 -12.73
N THR A 166 20.48 7.02 -12.82
CA THR A 166 19.80 6.73 -14.08
C THR A 166 18.70 7.74 -14.42
N GLY A 167 18.70 8.92 -13.79
CA GLY A 167 17.65 9.93 -13.97
C GLY A 167 16.28 9.50 -13.44
N GLY A 168 15.25 10.29 -13.71
CA GLY A 168 13.88 10.06 -13.26
C GLY A 168 13.09 9.07 -14.12
N PRO A 169 11.83 8.76 -13.73
CA PRO A 169 10.99 7.78 -14.42
C PRO A 169 10.59 8.20 -15.83
N SER A 170 10.63 9.49 -16.17
CA SER A 170 10.33 10.04 -17.51
C SER A 170 11.57 10.64 -18.20
N GLY A 171 12.77 10.33 -17.73
CA GLY A 171 14.03 10.82 -18.29
C GLY A 171 14.54 12.13 -17.68
N GLU A 172 13.99 12.55 -16.54
CA GLU A 172 14.42 13.74 -15.80
C GLU A 172 15.90 13.63 -15.38
N LYS A 173 16.68 14.69 -15.59
CA LYS A 173 18.06 14.78 -15.08
C LYS A 173 18.07 15.28 -13.64
N ASN A 174 19.08 14.89 -12.86
CA ASN A 174 19.24 15.29 -11.46
C ASN A 174 18.02 14.96 -10.57
N TRP A 175 17.29 13.90 -10.92
CA TRP A 175 16.09 13.46 -10.23
C TRP A 175 16.42 12.86 -8.86
N VAL A 176 15.73 13.30 -7.81
CA VAL A 176 15.94 12.85 -6.42
C VAL A 176 14.75 12.10 -5.83
N GLY A 177 13.70 11.84 -6.63
CA GLY A 177 12.41 11.37 -6.11
C GLY A 177 11.50 12.52 -5.64
N GLU A 178 10.35 12.16 -5.08
CA GLU A 178 9.37 13.13 -4.57
C GLU A 178 8.86 12.69 -3.19
N PRO A 179 8.94 13.53 -2.16
CA PRO A 179 8.35 13.21 -0.87
C PRO A 179 6.82 13.27 -0.94
N LEU A 180 6.13 12.37 -0.22
CA LEU A 180 4.66 12.33 -0.19
C LEU A 180 4.06 13.51 0.56
N SER A 181 4.83 14.17 1.41
CA SER A 181 4.44 15.39 2.12
C SER A 181 5.39 16.54 1.82
N ARG A 182 4.85 17.74 1.56
CA ARG A 182 5.67 18.94 1.39
C ARG A 182 6.38 19.26 2.71
N ARG A 183 7.69 19.57 2.64
CA ARG A 183 8.59 19.95 3.75
C ARG A 183 7.98 20.89 4.81
N ARG A 184 7.04 21.77 4.42
CA ARG A 184 6.39 22.77 5.30
C ARG A 184 5.57 22.21 6.48
N ARG A 185 5.33 20.89 6.55
CA ARG A 185 4.59 20.26 7.66
C ARG A 185 5.46 19.78 8.84
N PHE A 186 6.78 19.72 8.69
CA PHE A 186 7.69 19.17 9.71
C PHE A 186 8.75 20.16 10.24
N SER A 187 8.79 21.38 9.72
CA SER A 187 9.53 22.48 10.35
C SER A 187 8.74 22.97 11.57
N ARG A 188 9.15 22.51 12.76
CA ARG A 188 8.93 23.25 14.01
C ARG A 188 9.86 24.45 14.07
#